data_AF-A0A966WY38-F1
#
_entry.id   AF-A0A966WY38-F1
#
_cell.length_a   1.000
_cell.length_b   1.000
_cell.length_c   1.000
_cell.angle_alpha   90.00
_cell.angle_beta   90.00
_cell.angle_gamma   90.00
#
_symmetry.space_group_name_H-M   'P 1'
#
loop_
_entity.id
_entity.type
_entity.pdbx_description
1 polymer ?
#
loop_
_entity_poly.entity_id
_entity_poly.type
_entity_poly.pdbx_seq_one_letter_code
_entity_poly.pdbx_strand_id
1 'polypeptide(L)'
;ERPETIRQTVAYHRELERIFGADKVEPAIFFIGLQPHTHLEQYGFDQGLIQPGYNPMSMLPWTARQLLWNPEPMGSTFGRICLEAFERNPSDFGRTVMDLLERDYGVAPLEQALHAPVEGRRALATATR
;
A
#
# COMPACT_ATOMS: atom_id res chain seq x y z
N GLU A 1 -6.90 0.63 -1.12
CA GLU A 1 -7.06 0.61 0.34
C GLU A 1 -8.42 1.11 0.81
N ARG A 2 -8.99 0.42 1.82
CA ARG A 2 -10.20 0.81 2.56
C ARG A 2 -9.80 1.04 4.03
N PRO A 3 -10.52 1.84 4.84
CA PRO A 3 -10.19 2.03 6.26
C PRO A 3 -9.98 0.71 7.02
N GLU A 4 -10.79 -0.31 6.71
CA GLU A 4 -10.66 -1.65 7.29
C GLU A 4 -9.33 -2.34 6.97
N THR A 5 -8.82 -2.20 5.73
CA THR A 5 -7.54 -2.82 5.34
C THR A 5 -6.34 -2.12 5.97
N ILE A 6 -6.45 -0.83 6.27
CA ILE A 6 -5.42 -0.10 7.04
C ILE A 6 -5.32 -0.64 8.46
N ARG A 7 -6.47 -0.84 9.13
CA ARG A 7 -6.51 -1.42 10.49
C ARG A 7 -5.92 -2.82 10.55
N GLN A 8 -6.11 -3.61 9.49
CA GLN A 8 -5.50 -4.93 9.33
C GLN A 8 -3.99 -4.84 9.15
N THR A 9 -3.48 -3.91 8.33
CA THR A 9 -2.04 -3.65 8.18
C THR A 9 -1.41 -3.28 9.52
N VAL A 10 -2.04 -2.40 10.31
CA VAL A 10 -1.57 -2.06 11.66
C VAL A 10 -1.54 -3.31 12.54
N ALA A 11 -2.61 -4.11 12.55
CA ALA A 11 -2.67 -5.35 13.34
C ALA A 11 -1.53 -6.32 13.00
N TYR A 12 -1.27 -6.53 11.71
CA TYR A 12 -0.16 -7.38 11.27
C TYR A 12 1.19 -6.86 11.69
N HIS A 13 1.41 -5.56 11.53
CA HIS A 13 2.68 -4.96 11.88
C HIS A 13 2.96 -5.09 13.38
N ARG A 14 1.96 -4.78 14.24
CA ARG A 14 2.08 -4.95 15.69
C ARG A 14 2.32 -6.39 16.10
N GLU A 15 1.70 -7.34 15.40
CA GLU A 15 1.93 -8.76 15.66
C GLU A 15 3.36 -9.19 15.27
N LEU A 16 3.89 -8.68 14.15
CA LEU A 16 5.29 -8.91 13.78
C LEU A 16 6.24 -8.30 14.83
N GLU A 17 6.01 -7.06 15.27
CA GLU A 17 6.80 -6.45 16.34
C GLU A 17 6.74 -7.25 17.64
N ARG A 18 5.56 -7.80 17.99
CA ARG A 18 5.37 -8.66 19.17
C ARG A 18 6.16 -9.96 19.08
N ILE A 19 6.25 -10.57 17.90
CA ILE A 19 6.93 -11.87 17.68
C ILE A 19 8.44 -11.68 17.56
N PHE A 20 8.90 -10.70 16.80
CA PHE A 20 10.30 -10.54 16.42
C PHE A 20 11.05 -9.47 17.22
N GLY A 21 10.32 -8.57 17.91
CA GLY A 21 10.85 -7.37 18.54
C GLY A 21 10.78 -6.17 17.61
N ALA A 22 10.39 -5.00 18.15
CA ALA A 22 10.22 -3.77 17.39
C ALA A 22 11.53 -3.25 16.74
N ASP A 23 12.70 -3.59 17.30
CA ASP A 23 14.01 -3.27 16.72
C ASP A 23 14.37 -4.16 15.52
N LYS A 24 13.65 -5.26 15.32
CA LYS A 24 13.84 -6.21 14.22
C LYS A 24 12.82 -6.05 13.10
N VAL A 25 11.79 -5.23 13.32
CA VAL A 25 10.72 -4.99 12.36
C VAL A 25 10.77 -3.53 11.96
N GLU A 26 11.14 -3.28 10.71
CA GLU A 26 11.17 -1.93 10.14
C GLU A 26 9.97 -1.75 9.22
N PRO A 27 9.00 -0.88 9.56
CA PRO A 27 7.88 -0.57 8.68
C PRO A 27 8.34 0.17 7.42
N ALA A 28 8.19 -0.51 6.28
CA ALA A 28 8.26 0.11 4.96
C ALA A 28 6.84 0.31 4.41
N ILE A 29 6.48 1.55 4.08
CA ILE A 29 5.18 1.85 3.50
C ILE A 29 5.29 1.76 1.99
N PHE A 30 4.50 0.86 1.41
CA PHE A 30 4.40 0.71 -0.02
C PHE A 30 3.20 1.50 -0.54
N PHE A 31 3.43 2.35 -1.53
CA PHE A 31 2.36 2.78 -2.43
C PHE A 31 2.02 1.60 -3.34
N ILE A 32 0.77 1.48 -3.78
CA ILE A 32 0.41 0.48 -4.78
C ILE A 32 1.20 0.81 -6.05
N GLY A 33 2.21 -0.01 -6.31
CA GLY A 33 2.88 -0.14 -7.58
C GLY A 33 1.84 -0.55 -8.61
N LEU A 34 1.51 0.30 -9.58
CA LEU A 34 0.71 -0.14 -10.72
C LEU A 34 1.59 -1.07 -11.58
N GLN A 35 1.58 -2.35 -11.24
CA GLN A 35 2.41 -3.34 -11.92
C GLN A 35 1.87 -3.57 -13.33
N PRO A 36 2.69 -3.39 -14.38
CA PRO A 36 2.27 -3.65 -15.75
C PRO A 36 1.83 -5.09 -15.93
N HIS A 37 0.88 -5.32 -16.84
CA HIS A 37 0.34 -6.62 -17.20
C HIS A 37 -0.29 -7.38 -16.02
N THR A 38 -0.85 -6.65 -15.05
CA THR A 38 -1.59 -7.21 -13.92
C THR A 38 -3.05 -6.75 -13.92
N HIS A 39 -3.90 -7.39 -13.10
CA HIS A 39 -5.28 -6.93 -12.90
C HIS A 39 -5.36 -5.49 -12.37
N LEU A 40 -4.30 -5.00 -11.71
CA LEU A 40 -4.18 -3.61 -11.26
C LEU A 40 -3.97 -2.65 -12.44
N GLU A 41 -3.22 -3.05 -13.47
CA GLU A 41 -3.08 -2.26 -14.70
C GLU A 41 -4.42 -2.13 -15.43
N GLN A 42 -5.18 -3.23 -15.55
CA GLN A 42 -6.51 -3.20 -16.15
C GLN A 42 -7.46 -2.29 -15.39
N TYR A 43 -7.48 -2.39 -14.05
CA TYR A 43 -8.22 -1.46 -13.21
C TYR A 43 -7.76 0.00 -13.43
N GLY A 44 -6.46 0.21 -13.61
CA GLY A 44 -5.87 1.50 -13.95
C GLY A 44 -6.40 2.09 -15.26
N PHE A 45 -6.61 1.27 -16.29
CA PHE A 45 -7.27 1.69 -17.54
C PHE A 45 -8.75 2.00 -17.32
N ASP A 46 -9.48 1.10 -16.65
CA ASP A 46 -10.93 1.21 -16.46
C ASP A 46 -11.32 2.45 -15.64
N GLN A 47 -10.45 2.88 -14.73
CA GLN A 47 -10.63 4.07 -13.89
C GLN A 47 -9.97 5.34 -14.48
N GLY A 48 -9.35 5.25 -15.66
CA GLY A 48 -8.69 6.39 -16.32
C GLY A 48 -7.43 6.89 -15.61
N LEU A 49 -6.80 6.06 -14.79
CA LEU A 49 -5.58 6.37 -14.03
C LEU A 49 -4.33 6.30 -14.92
N ILE A 50 -4.34 5.41 -15.90
CA ILE A 50 -3.33 5.27 -16.94
C ILE A 50 -3.99 5.14 -18.32
N GLN A 51 -3.26 5.50 -19.37
CA GLN A 51 -3.73 5.35 -20.74
C GLN A 51 -2.99 4.21 -21.46
N PRO A 52 -3.66 3.51 -22.39
CA PRO A 52 -3.00 2.52 -23.25
C PRO A 52 -1.75 3.12 -23.92
N GLY A 53 -0.62 2.41 -23.86
CA GLY A 53 0.66 2.87 -24.43
C GLY A 53 1.55 3.64 -23.47
N TYR A 54 1.25 3.70 -22.17
CA TYR A 54 2.17 4.24 -21.16
C TYR A 54 3.50 3.44 -21.12
N ASN A 55 4.61 4.11 -20.82
CA ASN A 55 5.91 3.46 -20.68
C ASN A 55 6.21 3.19 -19.19
N PRO A 56 6.09 1.94 -18.70
CA PRO A 56 6.28 1.63 -17.29
C PRO A 56 7.74 1.80 -16.80
N MET A 57 8.70 1.91 -17.72
CA MET A 57 10.12 2.17 -17.41
C MET A 57 10.47 3.66 -17.45
N SER A 58 9.51 4.53 -17.75
CA SER A 58 9.70 5.97 -17.77
C SER A 58 9.81 6.50 -16.35
N MET A 59 11.00 7.01 -15.99
CA MET A 59 11.27 7.68 -14.72
C MET A 59 10.79 9.14 -14.70
N LEU A 60 10.11 9.59 -15.76
CA LEU A 60 9.59 10.95 -15.82
C LEU A 60 8.53 11.12 -14.72
N PRO A 61 8.51 12.25 -13.98
CA PRO A 61 7.70 12.40 -12.77
C PRO A 61 6.22 12.10 -12.96
N TRP A 62 5.67 12.36 -14.15
CA TRP A 62 4.27 12.08 -14.48
C TRP A 62 3.97 10.59 -14.64
N THR A 63 4.92 9.78 -15.15
CA THR A 63 4.76 8.33 -15.28
C THR A 63 5.04 7.61 -13.96
N ALA A 64 6.01 8.07 -13.17
CA ALA A 64 6.24 7.55 -11.82
C ALA A 64 5.03 7.77 -10.89
N ARG A 65 4.31 8.88 -11.05
CA ARG A 65 3.09 9.20 -10.29
C ARG A 65 1.89 8.31 -10.67
N GLN A 66 1.91 7.74 -11.87
CA GLN A 66 0.92 6.74 -12.32
C GLN A 66 1.23 5.34 -11.79
N LEU A 67 2.52 5.08 -11.53
CA LEU A 67 2.99 3.80 -10.99
C LEU A 67 2.90 3.73 -9.47
N LEU A 68 2.72 4.83 -8.75
CA LEU A 68 2.56 4.86 -7.30
C LEU A 68 1.26 5.60 -6.98
N TRP A 69 0.14 4.86 -6.90
CA TRP A 69 -1.17 5.49 -6.79
C TRP A 69 -2.01 4.90 -5.66
N ASN A 70 -2.51 5.80 -4.80
CA ASN A 70 -3.58 5.52 -3.85
C ASN A 70 -4.80 6.35 -4.25
N PRO A 71 -6.01 5.75 -4.36
CA PRO A 71 -7.22 6.50 -4.70
C PRO A 71 -7.54 7.58 -3.68
N GLU A 72 -8.10 8.71 -4.11
CA GLU A 72 -8.68 9.68 -3.18
C GLU A 72 -9.92 9.10 -2.48
N PRO A 73 -10.17 9.43 -1.20
CA PRO A 73 -9.44 10.39 -0.33
C PRO A 73 -8.16 9.82 0.33
N MET A 74 -7.80 8.58 0.01
CA MET A 74 -6.74 7.85 0.68
C MET A 74 -5.34 8.38 0.33
N GLY A 75 -5.12 8.76 -0.93
CA GLY A 75 -3.88 9.39 -1.37
C GLY A 75 -3.56 10.64 -0.54
N SER A 76 -4.53 11.55 -0.40
CA SER A 76 -4.37 12.75 0.43
C SER A 76 -4.15 12.42 1.91
N THR A 77 -4.82 11.39 2.43
CA THR A 77 -4.67 11.00 3.83
C THR A 77 -3.29 10.42 4.13
N PHE A 78 -2.79 9.49 3.30
CA PHE A 78 -1.43 8.99 3.44
C PHE A 78 -0.38 10.09 3.23
N GLY A 79 -0.60 11.02 2.29
CA GLY A 79 0.26 12.19 2.11
C GLY A 79 0.36 13.02 3.39
N ARG A 80 -0.78 13.34 4.03
CA ARG A 80 -0.80 14.06 5.31
C ARG A 80 -0.06 13.30 6.41
N ILE A 81 -0.30 11.99 6.54
CA ILE A 81 0.34 11.16 7.56
C ILE A 81 1.86 11.11 7.36
N CYS A 82 2.33 10.95 6.12
CA CYS A 82 3.75 10.97 5.81
C CYS A 82 4.39 12.33 6.14
N LEU A 83 3.73 13.44 5.79
CA LEU A 83 4.23 14.77 6.15
C LEU A 83 4.32 14.93 7.68
N GLU A 84 3.27 14.54 8.40
CA GLU A 84 3.24 14.58 9.87
C GLU A 84 4.33 13.70 10.50
N ALA A 85 4.58 12.51 9.97
CA ALA A 85 5.64 11.63 10.44
C ALA A 85 7.03 12.24 10.21
N PHE A 86 7.23 12.87 9.06
CA PHE A 86 8.49 13.54 8.72
C PHE A 86 8.76 14.73 9.65
N GLU A 87 7.72 15.49 10.01
CA GLU A 87 7.83 16.59 10.98
C GLU A 87 8.09 16.10 12.41
N ARG A 88 7.46 14.99 12.82
CA ARG A 88 7.57 14.45 14.18
C ARG A 88 8.90 13.77 14.44
N ASN A 89 9.30 12.85 13.58
CA ASN A 89 10.51 12.06 13.76
C ASN A 89 10.99 11.49 12.41
N PRO A 90 11.76 12.28 11.64
CA PRO A 90 12.28 11.83 10.36
C PRO A 90 13.30 10.68 10.51
N SER A 91 13.93 10.53 11.68
CA SER A 91 14.88 9.45 11.95
C SER A 91 14.23 8.09 12.22
N ASP A 92 12.93 8.07 12.53
CA ASP A 92 12.14 6.85 12.74
C ASP A 92 10.80 6.96 12.00
N PHE A 93 10.92 7.35 10.72
CA PHE A 93 9.78 7.72 9.88
C PHE A 93 8.72 6.62 9.81
N GLY A 94 9.15 5.39 9.52
CA GLY A 94 8.24 4.26 9.31
C GLY A 94 7.40 3.96 10.56
N ARG A 95 8.05 3.87 11.74
CA ARG A 95 7.33 3.59 13.00
C ARG A 95 6.38 4.73 13.34
N THR A 96 6.83 5.96 13.13
CA THR A 96 6.00 7.15 13.36
C THR A 96 4.76 7.13 12.47
N VAL A 97 4.86 6.69 11.22
CA VAL A 97 3.65 6.52 10.39
C VAL A 97 2.74 5.42 10.92
N MET A 98 3.29 4.27 11.34
CA MET A 98 2.45 3.20 11.92
C MET A 98 1.69 3.67 13.15
N ASP A 99 2.32 4.48 14.02
CA ASP A 99 1.68 5.09 15.18
C ASP A 99 0.56 6.07 14.78
N LEU A 100 0.78 6.87 13.73
CA LEU A 100 -0.23 7.79 13.20
C LEU A 100 -1.41 7.06 12.55
N LEU A 101 -1.14 5.95 11.84
CA LEU A 101 -2.18 5.10 11.27
C LEU A 101 -3.00 4.43 12.36
N GLU A 102 -2.35 3.93 13.41
CA GLU A 102 -3.03 3.38 14.58
C GLU A 102 -3.88 4.43 15.31
N ARG A 103 -3.36 5.66 15.45
CA ARG A 103 -4.13 6.78 16.02
C ARG A 103 -5.40 7.08 15.21
N ASP A 104 -5.27 7.17 13.89
CA ASP A 104 -6.34 7.64 13.01
C ASP A 104 -7.37 6.55 12.68
N TYR A 105 -6.94 5.28 12.59
CA TYR A 105 -7.78 4.17 12.15
C TYR A 105 -7.99 3.07 13.22
N GLY A 106 -7.13 3.01 14.23
CA GLY A 106 -7.11 1.94 15.22
C GLY A 106 -6.56 0.62 14.67
N VAL A 107 -6.74 -0.44 15.46
CA VAL A 107 -6.26 -1.80 15.14
C VAL A 107 -7.46 -2.72 14.90
N ALA A 108 -7.36 -3.61 13.91
CA ALA A 108 -8.36 -4.67 13.69
C ALA A 108 -8.01 -5.93 14.52
N PRO A 109 -9.00 -6.78 14.87
CA PRO A 109 -8.71 -8.11 15.42
C PRO A 109 -7.89 -8.95 14.42
N LEU A 110 -6.81 -9.59 14.88
CA LEU A 110 -5.86 -10.30 14.03
C LEU A 110 -6.51 -11.43 13.20
N GLU A 111 -7.49 -12.14 13.77
CA GLU A 111 -8.21 -13.24 13.11
C GLU A 111 -8.92 -12.80 11.80
N GLN A 112 -9.34 -11.53 11.70
CA GLN A 112 -10.04 -11.02 10.51
C GLN A 112 -9.09 -10.64 9.37
N ALA A 113 -7.82 -10.39 9.68
CA ALA A 113 -6.84 -9.94 8.70
C ALA A 113 -6.38 -11.10 7.78
N LEU A 114 -6.40 -12.34 8.29
CA LEU A 114 -5.85 -13.55 7.64
C LEU A 114 -6.74 -14.16 6.55
N HIS A 115 -7.93 -13.63 6.33
CA HIS A 115 -8.93 -14.22 5.43
C HIS A 115 -9.33 -13.26 4.32
N ALA A 116 -8.39 -12.88 3.45
CA ALA A 116 -8.75 -12.28 2.18
C ALA A 116 -9.28 -13.38 1.23
N PRO A 117 -10.54 -13.33 0.77
CA PRO A 117 -11.04 -14.29 -0.19
C PRO A 117 -10.33 -14.08 -1.53
N VAL A 118 -9.50 -15.04 -1.94
CA VAL A 118 -8.99 -15.11 -3.31
C VAL A 118 -10.10 -15.75 -4.15
N GLU A 119 -10.90 -14.94 -4.84
CA GLU A 119 -11.79 -15.47 -5.87
C GLU A 119 -10.93 -16.17 -6.92
N GLY A 120 -11.01 -17.50 -6.97
CA GLY A 120 -10.25 -18.36 -7.87
C GLY A 120 -10.61 -18.14 -9.33
N ARG A 121 -10.19 -17.02 -9.91
CA ARG A 121 -10.15 -16.83 -11.36
C ARG A 121 -8.82 -17.37 -11.87
N ARG A 122 -8.90 -18.16 -12.92
CA ARG A 122 -7.74 -18.79 -13.57
C ARG A 122 -6.78 -17.67 -14.01
N ALA A 123 -5.51 -17.76 -13.62
CA ALA A 123 -4.49 -16.84 -14.09
C ALA A 123 -4.50 -16.80 -15.62
N LEU A 124 -4.62 -15.59 -16.20
CA LEU A 124 -4.65 -15.39 -17.65
C LEU A 124 -3.27 -15.53 -18.31
N ALA A 125 -2.22 -15.63 -17.51
CA ALA A 125 -0.85 -15.75 -17.99
C ALA A 125 -0.51 -17.22 -18.35
N THR A 126 -0.12 -17.44 -19.60
CA THR A 126 0.67 -18.61 -20.00
C THR A 126 2.10 -18.16 -20.25
N ALA A 127 3.05 -18.70 -19.51
CA ALA A 127 4.47 -18.49 -19.79
C ALA A 127 4.85 -19.38 -20.98
N THR A 128 4.94 -18.81 -22.18
CA THR A 128 5.62 -19.46 -23.31
C THR A 128 7.09 -19.08 -23.31
N ARG A 129 7.93 -20.09 -23.55
CA ARG A 129 9.38 -20.06 -23.50
C ARG A 129 10.01 -19.30 -24.66
#